data_AF-A0A6N3ULX7-F1
#
_entry.id   AF-A0A6N3ULX7-F1
#
_cell.length_a   1.000
_cell.length_b   1.000
_cell.length_c   1.000
_cell.angle_alpha   90.00
_cell.angle_beta   90.00
_cell.angle_gamma   90.00
#
_symmetry.space_group_name_H-M   'P 1'
#
loop_
_entity.id
_entity.type
_entity.pdbx_description
1 polymer ?
#
loop_
_entity_poly.entity_id
_entity_poly.type
_entity_poly.pdbx_seq_one_letter_code
_entity_poly.pdbx_strand_id
1 'polypeptide(L)'
;WRRLTLASTADGIMDAAVLIRYERGLRPAQKQWQAWMTAQSDKVLRALASLEQNAMAELASHFDIAAISLACALAYLDLRLPDLDWRTPNPQLTAWYAEVGQRPSMLATRPV
;
A
#
# COMPACT_ATOMS: atom_id res chain seq x y z
N TRP A 1 -16.19 -10.15 -9.36
CA TRP A 1 -15.34 -10.73 -8.30
C TRP A 1 -13.90 -10.22 -8.35
N ARG A 2 -13.18 -10.34 -9.47
CA ARG A 2 -11.76 -9.95 -9.57
C ARG A 2 -11.41 -8.55 -9.05
N ARG A 3 -12.17 -7.51 -9.43
CA ARG A 3 -11.98 -6.14 -8.90
C ARG A 3 -12.06 -6.06 -7.37
N LEU A 4 -13.04 -6.74 -6.78
CA LEU A 4 -13.21 -6.79 -5.32
C LEU A 4 -12.08 -7.57 -4.64
N THR A 5 -11.52 -8.59 -5.31
CA THR A 5 -10.34 -9.29 -4.82
C THR A 5 -9.14 -8.35 -4.75
N LEU A 6 -8.90 -7.55 -5.79
CA LEU A 6 -7.80 -6.57 -5.81
C LEU A 6 -8.00 -5.47 -4.76
N ALA A 7 -9.23 -4.98 -4.61
CA ALA A 7 -9.57 -4.02 -3.56
C ALA A 7 -9.32 -4.61 -2.15
N SER A 8 -9.73 -5.86 -1.91
CA SER A 8 -9.47 -6.55 -0.65
C SER A 8 -7.98 -6.78 -0.37
N THR A 9 -7.16 -7.01 -1.41
CA THR A 9 -5.69 -7.04 -1.25
C THR A 9 -5.14 -5.69 -0.80
N ALA A 10 -5.63 -4.59 -1.36
CA ALA A 10 -5.25 -3.24 -0.96
C ALA A 10 -5.67 -2.92 0.48
N ASP A 11 -6.86 -3.36 0.90
CA ASP A 11 -7.30 -3.23 2.30
C ASP A 11 -6.39 -4.02 3.25
N GLY A 12 -5.99 -5.25 2.88
CA GLY A 12 -5.05 -6.04 3.66
C GLY A 12 -3.66 -5.39 3.79
N ILE A 13 -3.21 -4.65 2.77
CA ILE A 13 -1.99 -3.82 2.84
C ILE A 13 -2.19 -2.68 3.85
N MET A 14 -3.32 -1.98 3.79
CA MET A 14 -3.65 -0.88 4.70
C MET A 14 -3.71 -1.35 6.15
N ASP A 15 -4.38 -2.47 6.43
CA ASP A 15 -4.49 -3.06 7.76
C ASP A 15 -3.12 -3.39 8.35
N ALA A 16 -2.25 -4.06 7.57
CA ALA A 16 -0.89 -4.36 8.00
C ALA A 16 -0.07 -3.10 8.27
N ALA A 17 -0.24 -2.05 7.46
CA ALA A 17 0.45 -0.77 7.65
C ALA A 17 -0.02 -0.03 8.92
N VAL A 18 -1.33 0.01 9.18
CA VAL A 18 -1.91 0.60 10.40
C VAL A 18 -1.40 -0.15 11.65
N LEU A 19 -1.34 -1.47 11.58
CA LEU A 19 -0.80 -2.30 12.64
C LEU A 19 0.66 -1.95 12.98
N ILE A 20 1.53 -1.76 11.98
CA ILE A 20 2.90 -1.28 12.20
C ILE A 20 2.90 0.13 12.81
N ARG A 21 2.06 1.03 12.30
CA ARG A 21 1.96 2.42 12.79
C ARG A 21 1.57 2.48 14.26
N TYR A 22 0.63 1.66 14.71
CA TYR A 22 0.23 1.57 16.12
C TYR A 22 1.34 1.04 17.00
N GLU A 23 2.06 0.00 16.55
CA GLU A 23 3.19 -0.53 17.29
C GLU A 23 4.28 0.53 17.48
N ARG A 24 4.67 1.23 16.41
CA ARG A 24 5.71 2.28 16.47
C ARG A 24 5.26 3.53 17.23
N GLY A 25 3.98 3.89 17.12
CA GLY A 25 3.45 5.18 17.54
C GLY A 25 2.82 5.25 18.92
N LEU A 26 2.13 4.19 19.32
CA LEU A 26 1.31 4.17 20.53
C LEU A 26 1.96 3.32 21.62
N ARG A 27 2.69 2.27 21.23
CA ARG A 27 3.30 1.34 22.19
C ARG A 27 4.67 1.88 22.66
N PRO A 28 4.93 1.90 23.98
CA PRO A 28 6.26 2.25 24.52
C PRO A 28 7.34 1.38 23.88
N ALA A 29 8.51 1.96 23.57
CA ALA A 29 9.58 1.30 22.82
C ALA A 29 9.96 -0.08 23.39
N GLN A 30 10.05 -0.20 24.71
CA GLN A 30 10.37 -1.44 25.41
C GLN A 30 9.31 -2.54 25.31
N LYS A 31 8.10 -2.21 24.85
CA LYS A 31 6.99 -3.15 24.64
C LYS A 31 6.78 -3.45 23.15
N GLN A 32 7.51 -2.81 22.25
CA GLN A 32 7.35 -3.04 20.82
C GLN A 32 7.88 -4.41 20.43
N TRP A 33 7.08 -5.15 19.67
CA TRP A 33 7.46 -6.48 19.20
C TRP A 33 7.99 -6.43 17.78
N GLN A 34 9.32 -6.36 17.67
CA GLN A 34 9.99 -6.19 16.38
C GLN A 34 9.65 -7.31 15.37
N ALA A 35 9.66 -8.58 15.79
CA ALA A 35 9.38 -9.70 14.89
C ALA A 35 7.95 -9.64 14.32
N TRP A 36 6.98 -9.14 15.11
CA TRP A 36 5.62 -8.95 14.62
C TRP A 36 5.54 -7.81 13.60
N MET A 37 6.23 -6.68 13.83
CA MET A 37 6.31 -5.60 12.84
C MET A 37 6.96 -6.05 11.53
N THR A 38 8.03 -6.85 11.61
CA THR A 38 8.64 -7.47 10.44
C THR A 38 7.63 -8.35 9.70
N ALA A 39 6.90 -9.21 10.41
CA ALA A 39 5.88 -10.06 9.79
C ALA A 39 4.75 -9.26 9.11
N GLN A 40 4.33 -8.11 9.67
CA GLN A 40 3.37 -7.23 8.99
C GLN A 40 3.99 -6.55 7.75
N SER A 41 5.26 -6.14 7.84
CA SER A 41 5.98 -5.55 6.71
C SER A 41 6.11 -6.55 5.57
N ASP A 42 6.41 -7.81 5.87
CA ASP A 42 6.48 -8.89 4.88
C ASP A 42 5.14 -9.15 4.19
N LYS A 43 4.01 -9.00 4.90
CA LYS A 43 2.67 -9.11 4.28
C LYS A 43 2.46 -8.01 3.24
N VAL A 44 2.80 -6.76 3.59
CA VAL A 44 2.73 -5.63 2.67
C VAL A 44 3.59 -5.91 1.45
N LEU A 45 4.87 -6.23 1.65
CA LEU A 45 5.82 -6.46 0.55
C LEU A 45 5.39 -7.63 -0.36
N ARG A 46 4.92 -8.75 0.20
CA ARG A 46 4.42 -9.88 -0.61
C ARG A 46 3.16 -9.53 -1.39
N ALA A 47 2.24 -8.77 -0.79
CA ALA A 47 1.01 -8.34 -1.48
C ALA A 47 1.35 -7.43 -2.65
N LEU A 48 2.26 -6.46 -2.46
CA LEU A 48 2.72 -5.57 -3.52
C LEU A 48 3.44 -6.33 -4.64
N ALA A 49 4.33 -7.26 -4.30
CA ALA A 49 4.99 -8.11 -5.28
C ALA A 49 4.00 -8.96 -6.09
N SER A 50 2.93 -9.45 -5.46
CA SER A 50 1.87 -10.18 -6.15
C SER A 50 1.10 -9.30 -7.14
N LEU A 51 0.81 -8.04 -6.76
CA LEU A 51 0.12 -7.07 -7.63
C LEU A 51 1.00 -6.66 -8.82
N GLU A 52 2.28 -6.36 -8.57
CA GLU A 52 3.30 -6.06 -9.60
C GLU A 52 3.38 -7.17 -10.65
N GLN A 53 3.36 -8.43 -10.22
CA GLN A 53 3.49 -9.57 -11.13
C GLN A 53 2.20 -9.91 -11.88
N ASN A 54 1.03 -9.74 -11.25
CA ASN A 54 -0.19 -10.41 -11.72
C ASN A 54 -1.39 -9.48 -11.99
N ALA A 55 -1.31 -8.19 -11.63
CA ALA A 55 -2.49 -7.32 -11.64
C ALA A 55 -2.29 -5.98 -12.37
N MET A 56 -1.09 -5.67 -12.85
CA MET A 56 -0.77 -4.34 -13.42
C MET A 56 -1.67 -3.95 -14.60
N ALA A 57 -1.89 -4.86 -15.56
CA ALA A 57 -2.78 -4.59 -16.70
C ALA A 57 -4.23 -4.32 -16.26
N GLU A 58 -4.71 -5.05 -15.25
CA GLU A 58 -6.05 -4.87 -14.71
C GLU A 58 -6.17 -3.54 -13.96
N LEU A 59 -5.19 -3.20 -13.12
CA LEU A 59 -5.12 -1.94 -12.37
C LEU A 59 -5.02 -0.71 -13.29
N ALA A 60 -4.30 -0.84 -14.40
CA ALA A 60 -4.16 0.22 -15.39
C ALA A 60 -5.42 0.41 -16.26
N SER A 61 -6.25 -0.63 -16.42
CA SER A 61 -7.39 -0.57 -17.35
C SER A 61 -8.47 0.42 -16.95
N HIS A 62 -8.77 0.58 -15.66
CA HIS A 62 -9.83 1.46 -15.16
C HIS A 62 -9.48 2.00 -13.78
N PHE A 63 -9.78 3.28 -13.56
CA PHE A 63 -9.67 3.90 -12.24
C PHE A 63 -10.95 3.68 -11.42
N ASP A 64 -11.16 2.44 -10.97
CA ASP A 64 -12.32 2.01 -10.19
C ASP A 64 -11.94 1.65 -8.75
N ILE A 65 -12.82 0.94 -8.03
CA ILE A 65 -12.62 0.56 -6.63
C ILE A 65 -11.27 -0.13 -6.37
N ALA A 66 -10.79 -0.98 -7.29
CA ALA A 66 -9.50 -1.66 -7.10
C ALA A 66 -8.34 -0.66 -7.18
N ALA A 67 -8.35 0.21 -8.19
CA ALA A 67 -7.33 1.21 -8.41
C ALA A 67 -7.33 2.29 -7.32
N ILE A 68 -8.52 2.75 -6.90
CA ILE A 68 -8.68 3.74 -5.82
C ILE A 68 -8.15 3.17 -4.51
N SER A 69 -8.58 1.98 -4.09
CA SER A 69 -8.11 1.36 -2.85
C SER A 69 -6.60 1.19 -2.83
N LEU A 70 -6.01 0.70 -3.93
CA LEU A 70 -4.55 0.52 -4.00
C LEU A 70 -3.81 1.86 -3.99
N ALA A 71 -4.27 2.87 -4.73
CA ALA A 71 -3.64 4.19 -4.73
C ALA A 71 -3.68 4.84 -3.34
N CYS A 72 -4.77 4.70 -2.60
CA CYS A 72 -4.87 5.15 -1.22
C CYS A 72 -3.93 4.37 -0.27
N ALA A 73 -3.82 3.04 -0.44
CA ALA A 73 -2.89 2.22 0.32
C ALA A 73 -1.44 2.65 0.10
N LEU A 74 -1.01 2.85 -1.14
CA LEU A 74 0.35 3.31 -1.47
C LEU A 74 0.63 4.72 -0.92
N ALA A 75 -0.33 5.65 -1.03
CA ALA A 75 -0.21 6.98 -0.43
C ALA A 75 -0.01 6.92 1.10
N TYR A 76 -0.70 5.99 1.76
CA TYR A 76 -0.55 5.79 3.20
C TYR A 76 0.79 5.17 3.59
N LEU A 77 1.30 4.23 2.79
CA LEU A 77 2.65 3.68 2.98
C LEU A 77 3.70 4.80 2.90
N ASP A 78 3.60 5.68 1.90
CA ASP A 78 4.51 6.83 1.77
C ASP A 78 4.45 7.77 2.98
N LEU A 79 3.25 8.02 3.51
CA LEU A 79 3.06 8.92 4.66
C LEU A 79 3.57 8.32 5.97
N ARG A 80 3.26 7.03 6.24
CA ARG A 80 3.41 6.44 7.57
C ARG A 80 4.55 5.44 7.69
N LEU A 81 5.00 4.89 6.57
CA LEU A 81 6.08 3.90 6.50
C LEU A 81 7.10 4.30 5.40
N PRO A 82 7.67 5.51 5.43
CA PRO A 82 8.60 5.97 4.39
C PRO A 82 9.86 5.10 4.30
N ASP A 83 10.24 4.42 5.39
CA ASP A 83 11.39 3.50 5.43
C ASP A 83 11.12 2.16 4.73
N LEU A 84 9.85 1.85 4.42
CA LEU A 84 9.48 0.64 3.71
C LEU A 84 9.68 0.87 2.21
N ASP A 85 10.81 0.42 1.67
CA ASP A 85 11.12 0.54 0.25
C ASP A 85 10.26 -0.39 -0.60
N TRP A 86 9.03 0.04 -0.87
CA TRP A 86 8.11 -0.68 -1.72
C TRP A 86 8.30 -0.39 -3.21
N ARG A 87 9.03 0.68 -3.57
CA ARG A 87 9.15 1.10 -4.97
C ARG A 87 10.19 0.31 -5.73
N THR A 88 11.38 0.13 -5.14
CA THR A 88 12.50 -0.58 -5.80
C THR A 88 12.11 -1.97 -6.32
N PRO A 89 11.42 -2.84 -5.55
CA PRO A 89 11.01 -4.15 -6.04
C PRO A 89 9.76 -4.14 -6.95
N ASN A 90 9.04 -3.01 -7.07
CA ASN A 90 7.76 -2.93 -7.81
C ASN A 90 7.77 -1.77 -8.83
N PRO A 91 8.57 -1.86 -9.91
CA PRO A 91 8.76 -0.76 -10.86
C PRO A 91 7.50 -0.40 -11.65
N GLN A 92 6.69 -1.36 -12.08
CA GLN A 92 5.46 -1.06 -12.83
C GLN A 92 4.42 -0.40 -11.92
N LEU A 93 4.29 -0.89 -10.69
CA LEU A 93 3.40 -0.31 -9.70
C LEU A 93 3.83 1.11 -9.34
N THR A 94 5.13 1.35 -9.24
CA THR A 94 5.69 2.70 -9.01
C THR A 94 5.32 3.64 -10.16
N ALA A 95 5.50 3.21 -11.41
CA ALA A 95 5.15 4.01 -12.58
C ALA A 95 3.64 4.29 -12.65
N TRP A 96 2.81 3.27 -12.44
CA TRP A 96 1.35 3.39 -12.39
C TRP A 96 0.90 4.36 -11.31
N TYR A 97 1.46 4.27 -10.10
CA TYR A 97 1.10 5.17 -9.01
C TYR A 97 1.55 6.61 -9.27
N ALA A 98 2.69 6.81 -9.93
CA ALA A 98 3.14 8.15 -10.34
C ALA A 98 2.16 8.82 -11.30
N GLU A 99 1.55 8.07 -12.21
CA GLU A 99 0.51 8.55 -13.13
C GLU A 99 -0.81 8.79 -12.39
N VAL A 100 -1.30 7.79 -11.67
CA VAL A 100 -2.56 7.87 -10.92
C VAL A 100 -2.54 8.99 -9.89
N GLY A 101 -1.40 9.23 -9.25
CA GLY A 101 -1.20 10.29 -8.26
C GLY A 101 -1.35 11.72 -8.82
N GLN A 102 -1.38 11.91 -10.14
CA GLN A 102 -1.63 13.22 -10.78
C GLN A 102 -3.11 13.53 -11.00
N ARG A 103 -4.01 12.56 -10.76
CA ARG A 103 -5.45 12.79 -10.94
C ARG A 103 -5.94 13.90 -10.00
N PRO A 104 -6.83 14.80 -10.45
CA PRO A 104 -7.34 15.89 -9.60
C PRO A 104 -7.90 15.42 -8.26
N SER A 105 -8.60 14.27 -8.24
CA SER A 105 -9.11 13.66 -7.02
C SER A 105 -7.97 13.27 -6.06
N MET A 106 -6.91 12.61 -6.56
CA MET A 106 -5.77 12.18 -5.76
C MET A 106 -4.98 13.38 -5.22
N LEU A 107 -4.80 14.42 -6.04
CA LEU A 107 -4.15 15.67 -5.62
C LEU A 107 -4.94 16.39 -4.52
N ALA A 108 -6.26 16.49 -4.69
CA ALA A 108 -7.14 17.18 -3.77
C ALA A 108 -7.29 16.46 -2.41
N THR A 109 -7.02 15.15 -2.36
CA THR A 109 -7.14 14.33 -1.14
C THR A 109 -5.81 13.76 -0.69
N ARG A 110 -4.68 14.38 -1.05
CA ARG A 110 -3.36 13.94 -0.57
C ARG A 110 -3.36 13.93 0.97
N PRO A 111 -2.87 12.84 1.59
CA PRO A 111 -2.78 12.81 3.04
C PRO A 111 -1.73 13.82 3.52
N VAL A 112 -2.07 14.52 4.61
CA VAL A 112 -1.22 15.51 5.29
C VAL A 112 -0.70 15.00 6.63
#